data_AF-W2SKT5-F1
#
_entry.id   AF-W2SKT5-F1
#
_cell.length_a   1.000
_cell.length_b   1.000
_cell.length_c   1.000
_cell.angle_alpha   90.00
_cell.angle_beta   90.00
_cell.angle_gamma   90.00
#
_symmetry.space_group_name_H-M   'P 1'
#
loop_
_entity.id
_entity.type
_entity.pdbx_description
1 polymer ?
#
loop_
_entity_poly.entity_id
_entity_poly.type
_entity_poly.pdbx_seq_one_letter_code
_entity_poly.pdbx_strand_id
1 'polypeptide(L)'
;MGVPVVMGGSDGEAQCAQLEQAGLVDGCITSDFDYFLYGGRNLYKVDFKSSGREVENMVNLFSMDKFEAQQCLTRNRLVALALLLGCDYLQGGVNRVGIVTAREIISEFSINDDDHALTILDRFGEAASVYLCPEVKEKKELPTPPPRNMSKVE
;
A
#
# COMPACT_ATOMS: atom_id res chain seq x y z
N MET A 1 27.15 3.82 -18.79
CA MET A 1 26.06 3.90 -19.78
C MET A 1 25.35 5.22 -19.55
N GLY A 2 25.10 6.03 -20.58
CA GLY A 2 24.58 7.41 -20.45
C GLY A 2 23.09 7.50 -20.10
N VAL A 3 22.62 6.63 -19.20
CA VAL A 3 21.24 6.58 -18.73
C VAL A 3 21.10 7.52 -17.53
N PRO A 4 20.12 8.43 -17.51
CA PRO A 4 19.87 9.30 -16.37
C PRO A 4 19.55 8.48 -15.11
N VAL A 5 20.12 8.88 -13.98
CA VAL A 5 19.84 8.27 -12.67
C VAL A 5 19.40 9.38 -11.74
N VAL A 6 18.30 9.13 -11.03
CA VAL A 6 17.81 10.01 -9.97
C VAL A 6 18.04 9.30 -8.64
N MET A 7 18.72 9.98 -7.71
CA MET A 7 18.91 9.47 -6.36
C MET A 7 17.75 9.93 -5.48
N GLY A 8 16.93 8.98 -5.03
CA GLY A 8 15.86 9.23 -4.06
C GLY A 8 16.36 9.12 -2.62
N GLY A 9 15.68 9.82 -1.69
CA GLY A 9 15.91 9.71 -0.24
C GLY A 9 14.97 8.71 0.46
N SER A 10 14.05 8.11 -0.30
CA SER A 10 13.04 7.16 0.16
C SER A 10 13.07 5.91 -0.71
N ASP A 11 12.01 5.11 -0.61
CA ASP A 11 11.78 3.93 -1.43
C ASP A 11 11.77 4.23 -2.94
N GLY A 12 12.26 3.30 -3.75
CA GLY A 12 12.44 3.46 -5.19
C GLY A 12 11.10 3.57 -5.93
N GLU A 13 10.14 2.75 -5.53
CA GLU A 13 8.76 2.71 -6.02
C GLU A 13 8.05 4.03 -5.72
N ALA A 14 8.26 4.60 -4.53
CA ALA A 14 7.70 5.89 -4.15
C ALA A 14 8.21 7.02 -5.04
N GLN A 15 9.52 7.02 -5.32
CA GLN A 15 10.12 8.01 -6.21
C GLN A 15 9.61 7.86 -7.65
N CYS A 16 9.49 6.61 -8.14
CA CYS A 16 8.92 6.35 -9.47
C CYS A 16 7.47 6.81 -9.58
N ALA A 17 6.64 6.56 -8.56
CA ALA A 17 5.24 6.98 -8.54
C ALA A 17 5.11 8.51 -8.60
N GLN A 18 5.97 9.24 -7.89
CA GLN A 18 6.00 10.71 -7.95
C GLN A 18 6.42 11.22 -9.33
N LEU A 19 7.38 10.56 -9.99
CA LEU A 19 7.79 10.92 -11.35
C LEU A 19 6.66 10.71 -12.36
N GLU A 20 5.88 9.64 -12.23
CA GLU A 20 4.70 9.41 -13.08
C GLU A 20 3.61 10.46 -12.81
N GLN A 21 3.33 10.77 -11.55
CA GLN A 21 2.37 11.82 -11.17
C GLN A 21 2.77 13.21 -11.68
N ALA A 22 4.08 13.48 -11.77
CA ALA A 22 4.62 14.70 -12.36
C ALA A 22 4.60 14.70 -13.91
N GLY A 23 4.19 13.60 -14.55
CA GLY A 23 4.16 13.46 -16.01
C GLY A 23 5.54 13.32 -16.65
N LEU A 24 6.56 12.93 -15.87
CA LEU A 24 7.95 12.79 -16.36
C LEU A 24 8.24 11.40 -16.92
N VAL A 25 7.44 10.40 -16.55
CA VAL A 25 7.53 9.01 -17.01
C VAL A 25 6.12 8.44 -17.20
N ASP A 26 5.98 7.39 -18.01
CA ASP A 26 4.69 6.75 -18.31
C ASP A 26 4.30 5.64 -17.30
N GLY A 27 5.22 5.26 -16.42
CA GLY A 27 5.01 4.21 -15.42
C GLY A 27 6.32 3.69 -14.83
N CYS A 28 6.21 2.62 -14.05
CA CYS A 28 7.36 2.01 -13.36
C CYS A 28 7.53 0.53 -13.75
N ILE A 29 8.78 0.11 -13.92
CA ILE A 29 9.15 -1.29 -14.06
C ILE A 29 9.65 -1.77 -12.71
N THR A 30 8.84 -2.55 -12.00
CA THR A 30 9.21 -3.21 -10.73
C THR A 30 8.42 -4.49 -10.57
N SER A 31 8.90 -5.40 -9.72
CA SER A 31 8.13 -6.56 -9.28
C SER A 31 7.20 -6.24 -8.10
N ASP A 32 7.33 -5.08 -7.46
CA ASP A 32 6.57 -4.73 -6.26
C ASP A 32 5.25 -4.00 -6.57
N PHE A 33 4.19 -4.30 -5.81
CA PHE A 33 2.90 -3.62 -5.92
C PHE A 33 2.78 -2.40 -5.01
N ASP A 34 3.74 -2.17 -4.11
CA ASP A 34 3.82 -0.97 -3.27
C ASP A 34 3.84 0.33 -4.09
N TYR A 35 4.28 0.24 -5.35
CA TYR A 35 4.13 1.29 -6.36
C TYR A 35 2.74 1.92 -6.41
N PHE A 36 1.69 1.10 -6.38
CA PHE A 36 0.31 1.58 -6.40
C PHE A 36 -0.09 2.26 -5.08
N LEU A 37 0.46 1.80 -3.95
CA LEU A 37 0.22 2.40 -2.64
C LEU A 37 0.82 3.80 -2.56
N TYR A 38 1.95 4.05 -3.22
CA TYR A 38 2.53 5.39 -3.39
C TYR A 38 1.80 6.25 -4.45
N GLY A 39 0.83 5.68 -5.15
CA GLY A 39 -0.03 6.38 -6.11
C GLY A 39 0.48 6.35 -7.54
N GLY A 40 1.36 5.41 -7.89
CA GLY A 40 1.61 5.08 -9.28
C GLY A 40 0.34 4.56 -9.96
N ARG A 41 0.23 4.72 -11.27
CA ARG A 41 -0.91 4.31 -12.10
C ARG A 41 -0.58 3.18 -13.06
N ASN A 42 0.63 3.11 -13.62
CA ASN A 42 1.01 2.07 -14.58
C ASN A 42 2.25 1.29 -14.13
N LEU A 43 2.04 0.01 -13.78
CA LEU A 43 3.08 -0.92 -13.37
C LEU A 43 3.37 -1.93 -14.48
N TYR A 44 4.61 -1.94 -14.95
CA TYR A 44 5.15 -2.93 -15.86
C TYR A 44 5.86 -4.01 -15.04
N LYS A 45 5.11 -5.02 -14.59
CA LYS A 45 5.63 -6.07 -13.73
C LYS A 45 6.52 -7.02 -14.52
N VAL A 46 7.76 -7.17 -14.04
CA VAL A 46 8.76 -8.09 -14.60
C VAL A 46 9.25 -9.00 -13.49
N ASP A 47 9.10 -10.31 -13.68
CA ASP A 47 9.59 -11.32 -12.75
C ASP A 47 11.01 -11.75 -13.16
N PHE A 48 12.02 -11.23 -12.46
CA PHE A 48 13.42 -11.58 -12.73
C PHE A 48 13.76 -12.96 -12.13
N LYS A 49 13.62 -14.04 -12.91
CA LYS A 49 14.09 -15.37 -12.48
C LYS A 49 15.62 -15.38 -12.31
N SER A 50 16.11 -15.90 -11.19
CA SER A 50 17.52 -15.93 -10.78
C SER A 50 18.47 -16.77 -11.66
N SER A 51 18.02 -17.37 -12.76
CA SER A 51 18.82 -18.28 -13.59
C SER A 51 19.65 -17.61 -14.69
N GLY A 52 19.60 -16.28 -14.84
CA GLY A 52 20.49 -15.52 -15.74
C GLY A 52 20.41 -15.90 -17.24
N ARG A 53 19.49 -16.79 -17.60
CA ARG A 53 19.18 -17.24 -18.94
C ARG A 53 17.67 -17.28 -19.02
N GLU A 54 17.15 -16.46 -19.93
CA GLU A 54 15.73 -16.38 -20.29
C GLU A 54 14.88 -15.75 -19.20
N VAL A 55 14.79 -14.41 -19.25
CA VAL A 55 13.55 -13.75 -18.85
C VAL A 55 12.47 -14.40 -19.71
N GLU A 56 11.56 -15.18 -19.13
CA GLU A 56 10.30 -15.45 -19.80
C GLU A 56 9.71 -14.06 -20.07
N ASN A 57 9.78 -13.63 -21.34
CA ASN A 57 9.53 -12.27 -21.84
C ASN A 57 8.07 -11.84 -21.69
N MET A 58 7.47 -12.00 -20.52
CA MET A 58 6.12 -11.58 -20.22
C MET A 58 6.19 -10.43 -19.23
N VAL A 59 6.17 -9.22 -19.79
CA VAL A 59 5.90 -8.01 -19.02
C VAL A 59 4.39 -7.93 -18.83
N ASN A 60 3.95 -7.94 -17.57
CA ASN A 60 2.53 -7.79 -17.25
C ASN A 60 2.23 -6.32 -16.93
N LEU A 61 1.34 -5.71 -17.70
CA LEU A 61 0.87 -4.34 -17.43
C LEU A 61 -0.32 -4.36 -16.48
N PHE A 62 -0.12 -3.83 -15.28
CA PHE A 62 -1.16 -3.51 -14.32
C PHE A 62 -1.42 -2.00 -14.35
N SER A 63 -2.69 -1.61 -14.31
CA SER A 63 -3.08 -0.21 -14.36
C SER A 63 -4.14 0.08 -13.31
N MET A 64 -4.00 1.21 -12.61
CA MET A 64 -5.01 1.67 -11.65
C MET A 64 -6.37 1.88 -12.30
N ASP A 65 -6.42 2.36 -13.54
CA ASP A 65 -7.69 2.53 -14.28
C ASP A 65 -8.46 1.21 -14.39
N LYS A 66 -7.74 0.10 -14.61
CA LYS A 66 -8.35 -1.24 -14.68
C LYS A 66 -8.77 -1.72 -13.29
N PHE A 67 -7.97 -1.46 -12.25
CA PHE A 67 -8.33 -1.81 -10.87
C PHE A 67 -9.58 -1.06 -10.40
N GLU A 68 -9.68 0.22 -10.72
CA GLU A 68 -10.85 1.06 -10.44
C GLU A 68 -12.07 0.56 -11.22
N ALA A 69 -11.95 0.37 -12.54
CA ALA A 69 -13.08 0.01 -13.39
C ALA A 69 -13.59 -1.43 -13.22
N GLN A 70 -12.70 -2.40 -12.96
CA GLN A 70 -13.03 -3.83 -12.98
C GLN A 70 -13.12 -4.46 -11.60
N GLN A 71 -12.37 -3.93 -10.63
CA GLN A 71 -12.30 -4.50 -9.27
C GLN A 71 -12.84 -3.56 -8.19
N CYS A 72 -13.23 -2.33 -8.56
CA CYS A 72 -13.63 -1.26 -7.64
C CYS A 72 -12.56 -1.00 -6.57
N LEU A 73 -11.28 -1.14 -6.95
CA LEU A 73 -10.14 -0.95 -6.06
C LEU A 73 -9.47 0.40 -6.36
N THR A 74 -9.86 1.42 -5.60
CA THR A 74 -9.15 2.70 -5.55
C THR A 74 -7.86 2.57 -4.75
N ARG A 75 -6.97 3.56 -4.86
CA ARG A 75 -5.74 3.61 -4.06
C ARG A 75 -6.00 3.46 -2.56
N ASN A 76 -7.01 4.16 -2.03
CA ASN A 76 -7.32 4.09 -0.60
C ASN A 76 -7.77 2.69 -0.17
N ARG A 77 -8.54 2.01 -1.02
CA ARG A 77 -8.92 0.61 -0.78
C ARG A 77 -7.73 -0.34 -0.86
N LEU A 78 -6.80 -0.12 -1.79
CA LEU A 78 -5.55 -0.90 -1.84
C LEU A 78 -4.68 -0.68 -0.58
N VAL A 79 -4.59 0.55 -0.08
CA VAL A 79 -3.88 0.86 1.17
C VAL A 79 -4.56 0.18 2.37
N ALA A 80 -5.89 0.24 2.47
CA ALA A 80 -6.63 -0.49 3.51
C ALA A 80 -6.40 -2.00 3.41
N LEU A 81 -6.38 -2.54 2.19
CA LEU A 81 -6.13 -3.96 1.92
C LEU A 81 -4.72 -4.38 2.37
N ALA A 82 -3.70 -3.59 2.04
CA ALA A 82 -2.33 -3.82 2.48
C ALA A 82 -2.20 -3.80 4.01
N LEU A 83 -2.90 -2.89 4.69
CA LEU A 83 -2.92 -2.86 6.16
C LEU A 83 -3.62 -4.07 6.78
N LEU A 84 -4.70 -4.56 6.17
CA LEU A 84 -5.42 -5.75 6.64
C LEU A 84 -4.62 -7.04 6.43
N LEU A 85 -3.93 -7.17 5.29
CA LEU A 85 -3.16 -8.37 4.93
C LEU A 85 -1.74 -8.37 5.50
N GLY A 86 -1.21 -7.18 5.74
CA GLY A 86 0.15 -6.93 6.19
C GLY A 86 0.98 -6.25 5.11
N CYS A 87 1.82 -5.32 5.57
CA CYS A 87 2.79 -4.58 4.77
C CYS A 87 4.05 -4.36 5.59
N ASP A 88 5.06 -3.70 5.04
CA ASP A 88 6.32 -3.44 5.75
C ASP A 88 6.16 -2.70 7.09
N TYR A 89 5.12 -1.87 7.20
CA TYR A 89 4.78 -1.16 8.44
C TYR A 89 3.99 -2.02 9.44
N LEU A 90 3.35 -3.10 8.97
CA LEU A 90 2.54 -4.01 9.77
C LEU A 90 2.69 -5.45 9.26
N GLN A 91 3.84 -6.07 9.50
CA GLN A 91 4.26 -7.35 8.89
C GLN A 91 3.36 -8.57 9.16
N GLY A 92 2.36 -8.46 10.04
CA GLY A 92 1.40 -9.53 10.32
C GLY A 92 -0.04 -9.24 9.90
N GLY A 93 -0.33 -8.02 9.42
CA GLY A 93 -1.69 -7.57 9.15
C GLY A 93 -2.63 -7.80 10.34
N VAL A 94 -3.90 -8.07 10.04
CA VAL A 94 -4.90 -8.47 11.04
C VAL A 94 -4.97 -9.99 11.10
N ASN A 95 -4.82 -10.54 12.31
CA ASN A 95 -4.87 -11.99 12.53
C ASN A 95 -6.15 -12.62 11.95
N ARG A 96 -5.98 -13.71 11.19
CA ARG A 96 -7.05 -14.47 10.52
C ARG A 96 -7.80 -13.73 9.41
N VAL A 97 -7.29 -12.57 8.96
CA VAL A 97 -7.84 -11.85 7.80
C VAL A 97 -7.00 -12.16 6.57
N GLY A 98 -7.55 -12.97 5.67
CA GLY A 98 -6.96 -13.23 4.34
C GLY A 98 -7.54 -12.31 3.26
N ILE A 99 -7.07 -12.44 2.01
CA ILE A 99 -7.46 -11.59 0.88
C ILE A 99 -8.97 -11.49 0.66
N VAL A 100 -9.70 -12.60 0.81
CA VAL A 100 -11.15 -12.65 0.62
C VAL A 100 -11.84 -11.85 1.73
N THR A 101 -11.53 -12.15 2.98
CA THR A 101 -12.10 -11.47 4.15
C THR A 101 -11.73 -9.99 4.18
N ALA A 102 -10.50 -9.63 3.82
CA ALA A 102 -10.07 -8.25 3.75
C ALA A 102 -10.88 -7.46 2.70
N ARG A 103 -11.14 -8.07 1.54
CA ARG A 103 -11.99 -7.48 0.49
C ARG A 103 -13.43 -7.30 0.97
N GLU A 104 -13.99 -8.29 1.66
CA GLU A 104 -15.33 -8.21 2.25
C GLU A 104 -15.44 -7.07 3.28
N ILE A 105 -14.45 -6.96 4.18
CA ILE A 105 -14.35 -5.86 5.16
C ILE A 105 -14.35 -4.51 4.43
N ILE A 106 -13.48 -4.34 3.43
CA ILE A 106 -13.39 -3.08 2.69
C ILE A 106 -14.71 -2.75 2.00
N SER A 107 -15.39 -3.73 1.39
CA SER A 107 -16.68 -3.49 0.74
C SER A 107 -17.79 -3.12 1.72
N GLU A 108 -17.77 -3.67 2.94
CA GLU A 108 -18.80 -3.43 3.95
C GLU A 108 -18.65 -2.05 4.62
N PHE A 109 -17.42 -1.63 4.91
CA PHE A 109 -17.16 -0.40 5.67
C PHE A 109 -16.87 0.85 4.83
N SER A 110 -16.80 0.70 3.50
CA SER A 110 -16.69 1.82 2.56
C SER A 110 -18.07 2.35 2.17
N ILE A 111 -18.30 3.65 2.33
CA ILE A 111 -19.52 4.32 1.84
C ILE A 111 -19.31 4.82 0.42
N ASN A 112 -18.12 5.35 0.13
CA ASN A 112 -17.73 5.82 -1.19
C ASN A 112 -16.46 5.10 -1.67
N ASP A 113 -16.18 5.20 -2.97
CA ASP A 113 -14.95 4.66 -3.56
C ASP A 113 -13.69 5.41 -3.08
N ASP A 114 -13.85 6.67 -2.65
CA ASP A 114 -12.77 7.54 -2.20
C ASP A 114 -12.56 7.57 -0.67
N ASP A 115 -13.32 6.78 0.10
CA ASP A 115 -13.18 6.75 1.55
C ASP A 115 -11.70 6.50 1.94
N HIS A 116 -11.16 7.33 2.84
CA HIS A 116 -9.77 7.23 3.25
C HIS A 116 -9.53 5.90 3.98
N ALA A 117 -8.37 5.27 3.76
CA ALA A 117 -8.05 3.95 4.32
C ALA A 117 -8.26 3.90 5.85
N LEU A 118 -7.83 4.94 6.57
CA LEU A 118 -8.02 5.03 8.02
C LEU A 118 -9.50 5.10 8.43
N THR A 119 -10.37 5.71 7.63
CA THR A 119 -11.81 5.76 7.91
C THR A 119 -12.44 4.38 7.80
N ILE A 120 -12.05 3.60 6.80
CA ILE A 120 -12.51 2.21 6.63
C ILE A 120 -12.06 1.36 7.83
N LEU A 121 -10.79 1.50 8.23
CA LEU A 121 -10.20 0.75 9.34
C LEU A 121 -10.75 1.16 10.71
N ASP A 122 -11.02 2.45 10.92
CA ASP A 122 -11.60 2.97 12.16
C ASP A 122 -13.01 2.39 12.37
N ARG A 123 -13.86 2.43 11.34
CA ARG A 123 -15.19 1.80 11.37
C ARG A 123 -15.14 0.31 11.62
N PHE A 124 -14.22 -0.39 10.95
CA PHE A 124 -13.99 -1.81 11.21
C PHE A 124 -13.58 -2.03 12.67
N GLY A 125 -12.69 -1.21 13.21
CA GLY A 125 -12.24 -1.25 14.60
C GLY A 125 -13.38 -0.99 15.60
N GLU A 126 -14.22 0.01 15.34
CA GLU A 126 -15.41 0.33 16.15
C GLU A 126 -16.41 -0.84 16.14
N ALA A 127 -16.73 -1.38 14.96
CA ALA A 127 -17.64 -2.52 14.83
C ALA A 127 -17.06 -3.76 15.52
N ALA A 128 -15.79 -4.07 15.29
CA ALA A 128 -15.10 -5.18 15.93
C ALA A 128 -15.06 -5.01 17.45
N SER A 129 -14.88 -3.79 17.96
CA SER A 129 -14.90 -3.50 19.40
C SER A 129 -16.25 -3.84 20.04
N VAL A 130 -17.36 -3.53 19.38
CA VAL A 130 -18.73 -3.88 19.85
C VAL A 130 -18.90 -5.40 20.02
N TYR A 131 -18.37 -6.20 19.08
CA TYR A 131 -18.53 -7.67 19.11
C TYR A 131 -17.44 -8.39 19.94
N LEU A 132 -16.25 -7.82 20.05
CA LEU A 132 -15.11 -8.44 20.75
C LEU A 132 -14.99 -7.99 22.21
N CYS A 133 -15.63 -6.89 22.59
CA CYS A 133 -15.60 -6.34 23.95
C CYS A 133 -16.94 -5.69 24.32
N PRO A 134 -17.83 -6.38 25.06
CA PRO A 134 -18.93 -5.69 25.73
C PRO A 134 -18.44 -4.67 26.77
N GLU A 135 -17.19 -4.80 27.25
CA GLU A 135 -16.64 -4.04 28.38
C GLU A 135 -15.18 -3.62 28.16
N VAL A 136 -14.89 -2.73 27.21
CA VAL A 136 -13.66 -1.90 27.31
C VAL A 136 -13.98 -0.45 26.94
N LYS A 137 -14.60 0.24 27.90
CA LYS A 137 -14.54 1.70 28.00
C LYS A 137 -13.27 2.09 28.75
N GLU A 138 -12.11 1.99 28.13
CA GLU A 138 -10.95 2.74 28.61
C GLU A 138 -10.00 3.03 27.45
N LYS A 139 -9.97 4.31 27.04
CA LYS A 139 -9.04 4.83 26.04
C LYS A 139 -7.63 4.71 26.59
N LYS A 140 -6.86 3.73 26.12
CA LYS A 140 -5.44 3.68 26.38
C LYS A 140 -4.75 4.63 25.41
N GLU A 141 -4.20 5.73 25.92
CA GLU A 141 -3.45 6.70 25.12
C GLU A 141 -2.26 6.01 24.44
N LEU A 142 -2.07 6.32 23.15
CA LEU A 142 -0.96 5.81 22.35
C LEU A 142 0.36 6.33 22.96
N PRO A 143 1.38 5.48 23.17
CA PRO A 143 2.64 5.94 23.75
C PRO A 143 3.27 7.01 22.86
N THR A 144 3.62 8.15 23.48
CA THR A 144 4.33 9.22 22.79
C THR A 144 5.69 8.71 22.31
N PRO A 145 6.08 8.98 21.06
CA PRO A 145 7.37 8.55 20.55
C PRO A 145 8.50 9.15 21.38
N PRO A 146 9.61 8.40 21.59
CA PRO A 146 10.74 8.91 22.35
C PRO A 146 11.34 10.14 21.65
N PRO A 147 11.83 11.14 22.41
CA PRO A 147 12.40 12.34 21.83
C PRO A 147 13.62 12.01 20.98
N ARG A 148 13.66 12.54 19.75
CA ARG A 148 14.82 12.47 18.86
C ARG A 148 16.00 13.18 19.52
N ASN A 149 17.02 12.43 19.92
CA ASN A 149 18.32 12.99 20.27
C ASN A 149 18.97 13.53 18.99
N MET A 150 18.94 14.85 18.81
CA MET A 150 19.83 15.55 17.89
C MET A 150 21.20 15.67 18.55
N SER A 151 22.00 14.61 18.48
CA SER A 151 23.44 14.75 18.65
C SER A 151 23.98 15.52 17.45
N LYS A 152 24.47 16.74 17.71
CA LYS A 152 25.24 17.57 16.79
C LYS A 152 26.30 16.69 16.10
N VAL A 153 26.27 16.68 14.77
CA VAL A 153 27.43 16.29 13.97
C VAL A 153 28.23 17.57 13.81
N GLU A 154 29.38 17.63 14.48
CA GLU A 154 30.46 18.58 14.21
C GLU A 154 31.13 18.28 12.87
#